data_AF-X1A188-F1
#
_entry.id   AF-X1A188-F1
#
_cell.length_a   1.000
_cell.length_b   1.000
_cell.length_c   1.000
_cell.angle_alpha   90.00
_cell.angle_beta   90.00
_cell.angle_gamma   90.00
#
_symmetry.space_group_name_H-M   'P 1'
#
loop_
_entity.id
_entity.type
_entity.pdbx_description
1 polymer ?
#
loop_
_entity_poly.entity_id
_entity_poly.type
_entity_poly.pdbx_seq_one_letter_code
_entity_poly.pdbx_strand_id
1 'polypeptide(L)' 'SKEEVQQVALADERIKTFIGDKPIRKVVVVPGRLVNVVV' A
#
# COMPACT_ATOMS: atom_id res chain seq x y z
N SER A 1 9.79 -10.25 -2.51
CA SER A 1 8.56 -10.84 -3.10
C SER A 1 7.43 -9.80 -3.11
N LYS A 2 6.28 -10.09 -3.72
CA LYS A 2 5.12 -9.16 -3.78
C LYS A 2 4.64 -8.77 -2.37
N GLU A 3 4.71 -9.70 -1.41
CA GLU A 3 4.34 -9.44 -0.01
C GLU A 3 5.26 -8.40 0.65
N GLU A 4 6.58 -8.48 0.43
CA GLU A 4 7.54 -7.51 1.01
C GLU A 4 7.27 -6.10 0.51
N VAL A 5 7.00 -5.94 -0.79
CA VAL A 5 6.70 -4.63 -1.39
C VAL A 5 5.40 -4.06 -0.81
N GLN A 6 4.40 -4.91 -0.58
CA GLN A 6 3.16 -4.50 0.07
C GLN A 6 3.37 -4.09 1.53
N GLN A 7 4.17 -4.83 2.29
CA GLN A 7 4.45 -4.50 3.68
C GLN A 7 5.22 -3.18 3.81
N VAL A 8 6.22 -2.95 2.96
CA VAL A 8 6.98 -1.69 2.93
C VAL A 8 6.06 -0.51 2.59
N ALA A 9 5.17 -0.67 1.60
CA ALA A 9 4.20 0.36 1.25
C ALA A 9 3.21 0.65 2.40
N LEU A 10 2.71 -0.37 3.09
CA LEU A 10 1.79 -0.17 4.23
C LEU A 10 2.50 0.34 5.50
N ALA A 11 3.80 0.14 5.62
CA ALA A 11 4.60 0.65 6.72
C ALA A 11 4.96 2.14 6.57
N ASP A 12 4.91 2.68 5.34
CA ASP A 12 5.22 4.08 5.05
C ASP A 12 4.26 5.03 5.77
N GLU A 13 4.84 5.95 6.55
CA GLU A 13 4.14 6.96 7.36
C GLU A 13 3.22 7.85 6.52
N ARG A 14 3.61 8.17 5.28
CA ARG A 14 2.77 8.98 4.37
C ARG A 14 1.54 8.18 3.98
N ILE A 15 1.71 6.90 3.65
CA ILE A 15 0.60 6.01 3.29
C ILE A 15 -0.36 5.84 4.48
N LYS A 16 0.15 5.65 5.70
CA LYS A 16 -0.68 5.63 6.90
C LYS A 16 -1.50 6.91 7.08
N THR A 17 -0.89 8.06 6.79
CA THR A 17 -1.58 9.37 6.84
C THR A 17 -2.69 9.48 5.79
N PHE A 18 -2.45 8.97 4.58
CA PHE A 18 -3.45 8.98 3.49
C PHE A 18 -4.58 7.98 3.70
N ILE A 19 -4.31 6.82 4.31
CA ILE A 19 -5.31 5.81 4.64
C ILE A 19 -6.18 6.31 5.81
N GLY A 20 -5.55 6.86 6.86
CA GLY A 20 -6.25 7.27 8.07
C GLY A 20 -7.08 6.12 8.65
N ASP A 21 -8.36 6.39 8.93
CA ASP A 21 -9.32 5.39 9.45
C ASP A 21 -10.09 4.64 8.34
N LYS A 22 -9.73 4.81 7.06
CA LYS A 22 -10.45 4.17 5.95
C LYS A 22 -10.05 2.70 5.81
N PRO A 23 -11.02 1.78 5.58
CA PRO A 23 -10.72 0.38 5.38
C PRO A 23 -10.10 0.13 4.00
N ILE A 24 -8.92 -0.49 3.96
CA ILE A 24 -8.26 -0.86 2.70
C ILE A 24 -9.10 -1.92 1.97
N ARG A 25 -9.61 -1.59 0.78
CA ARG A 25 -10.40 -2.49 -0.05
C ARG A 25 -9.55 -3.40 -0.93
N LYS A 26 -8.41 -2.89 -1.43
CA LYS A 26 -7.54 -3.64 -2.35
C LYS A 26 -6.15 -3.02 -2.42
N VAL A 27 -5.12 -3.86 -2.49
CA VAL A 27 -3.75 -3.41 -2.81
C VAL A 27 -3.31 -4.07 -4.10
N VAL A 28 -2.87 -3.26 -5.07
CA VAL A 28 -2.40 -3.71 -6.37
C VAL A 28 -0.92 -3.38 -6.50
N VAL A 29 -0.09 -4.41 -6.51
CA VAL A 29 1.36 -4.29 -6.68
C VAL A 29 1.72 -4.65 -8.12
N VAL A 30 2.33 -3.71 -8.83
CA VAL A 30 2.98 -3.92 -10.12
C VAL A 30 4.49 -3.84 -9.90
N PRO A 31 5.21 -4.98 -9.86
CA PRO A 31 6.65 -5.00 -9.60
C PRO A 31 7.43 -4.10 -10.56
N GLY A 32 8.34 -3.30 -10.02
CA GLY A 32 9.17 -2.37 -10.80
C GLY A 32 8.43 -1.15 -11.36
N ARG A 33 7.16 -0.92 -11.01
CA ARG A 33 6.38 0.21 -11.55
C ARG A 33 5.60 1.00 -10.51
N LEU A 34 4.65 0.39 -9.80
CA LEU A 34 3.77 1.10 -8.86
C LEU A 34 3.11 0.16 -7.84
N VAL A 35 2.73 0.72 -6.70
CA VAL A 35 1.82 0.10 -5.73
C VAL A 35 0.63 1.04 -5.57
N ASN A 36 -0.57 0.54 -5.87
CA ASN A 36 -1.80 1.31 -5.69
C ASN A 36 -2.61 0.74 -4.53
N VAL A 37 -2.98 1.59 -3.59
CA VAL A 37 -3.75 1.23 -2.40
C VAL A 37 -5.14 1.83 -2.55
N VAL A 38 -6.15 0.97 -2.62
CA VAL A 38 -7.56 1.37 -2.67
C VAL A 38 -8.10 1.35 -1.25
N VAL A 39 -8.44 2.54 -0.75
CA VAL A 39 -9.09 2.78 0.56
C VAL A 39 -10.59 3.03 0.42
#